data_AF-W1NAL7-F1
#
_entry.id   AF-W1NAL7-F1
#
_cell.length_a   1.000
_cell.length_b   1.000
_cell.length_c   1.000
_cell.angle_alpha   90.00
_cell.angle_beta   90.00
_cell.angle_gamma   90.00
#
_symmetry.space_group_name_H-M   'P 1'
#
loop_
_entity.id
_entity.type
_entity.pdbx_description
1 polymer ?
#
loop_
_entity_poly.entity_id
_entity_poly.type
_entity_poly.pdbx_seq_one_letter_code
_entity_poly.pdbx_strand_id
1 'polypeptide(L)'
;MTTATTQHAVPRLDVTTKAMYRGLCPSDRNCMVHMEQPLLNEVVMLSAATSAHERVPAVFWLDLIDGFMDSARDKLADVPSGCRAFDCDVEVHGNLSVSNLPCSLRVHVEVQRLWHKQVLVFSLAGHSAMAA
;
A
#
# COMPACT_ATOMS: atom_id res chain seq x y z
N MET A 1 -19.19 -30.95 13.13
CA MET A 1 -19.20 -29.50 13.44
C MET A 1 -18.28 -28.82 12.46
N THR A 2 -18.83 -28.21 11.42
CA THR A 2 -18.10 -27.43 10.42
C THR A 2 -17.96 -26.01 10.97
N THR A 3 -16.76 -25.64 11.43
CA THR A 3 -16.44 -24.24 11.69
C THR A 3 -16.34 -23.54 10.34
N ALA A 4 -17.44 -22.93 9.91
CA ALA A 4 -17.40 -21.91 8.89
C ALA A 4 -16.62 -20.74 9.48
N THR A 5 -15.31 -20.72 9.23
CA THR A 5 -14.51 -19.52 9.44
C THR A 5 -15.04 -18.49 8.46
N THR A 6 -15.90 -17.59 8.94
CA THR A 6 -16.31 -16.42 8.17
C THR A 6 -15.06 -15.58 7.97
N GLN A 7 -14.31 -15.88 6.90
CA GLN A 7 -13.18 -15.08 6.44
C GLN A 7 -13.74 -13.71 6.07
N HIS A 8 -13.64 -12.76 6.98
CA HIS A 8 -13.86 -11.36 6.65
C HIS A 8 -12.75 -10.98 5.67
N ALA A 9 -13.04 -11.02 4.37
CA ALA A 9 -12.14 -10.51 3.36
C ALA A 9 -11.79 -9.07 3.75
N VAL A 10 -10.51 -8.80 4.00
CA VAL A 10 -10.04 -7.45 4.32
C VAL A 10 -10.43 -6.56 3.15
N PRO A 11 -11.14 -5.43 3.37
CA PRO A 11 -11.54 -4.55 2.29
C PRO A 11 -10.31 -4.07 1.51
N ARG A 12 -10.38 -4.19 0.19
CA ARG A 12 -9.32 -3.78 -0.74
C ARG A 12 -9.79 -2.58 -1.53
N LEU A 13 -8.96 -1.54 -1.56
CA LEU A 13 -9.15 -0.38 -2.40
C LEU A 13 -8.36 -0.55 -3.69
N ASP A 14 -9.02 -0.33 -4.83
CA ASP A 14 -8.34 -0.26 -6.13
C ASP A 14 -7.60 1.08 -6.25
N VAL A 15 -6.28 1.02 -6.33
CA VAL A 15 -5.38 2.16 -6.51
C VAL A 15 -4.60 2.08 -7.82
N THR A 16 -5.05 1.22 -8.75
CA THR A 16 -4.39 0.93 -10.04
C THR A 16 -4.11 2.20 -10.83
N THR A 17 -5.08 3.10 -10.96
CA THR A 17 -4.91 4.35 -11.72
C THR A 17 -3.76 5.21 -11.18
N LYS A 18 -3.64 5.30 -9.85
CA LYS A 18 -2.59 6.11 -9.19
C LYS A 18 -1.23 5.42 -9.33
N ALA A 19 -1.18 4.12 -9.09
CA ALA A 19 0.02 3.31 -9.27
C ALA A 19 0.57 3.38 -10.72
N MET A 20 -0.31 3.32 -11.73
CA MET A 20 0.07 3.49 -13.14
C MET A 20 0.62 4.90 -13.41
N TYR A 21 -0.03 5.95 -12.88
CA TYR A 21 0.45 7.33 -13.05
C TYR A 21 1.84 7.56 -12.43
N ARG A 22 2.15 6.89 -11.31
CA ARG A 22 3.48 6.94 -10.67
C ARG A 22 4.50 5.98 -11.26
N GLY A 23 4.12 5.17 -12.25
CA GLY A 23 5.00 4.20 -12.91
C GLY A 23 5.33 2.96 -12.09
N LEU A 24 4.52 2.63 -11.07
CA LEU A 24 4.67 1.41 -10.27
C LEU A 24 4.32 0.15 -11.06
N CYS A 25 3.40 0.27 -12.01
CA CYS A 25 3.13 -0.78 -13.00
C CYS A 25 3.67 -0.33 -14.36
N PRO A 26 4.43 -1.17 -15.09
CA PRO A 26 4.66 -0.91 -16.50
C PRO A 26 3.31 -0.81 -17.21
N SER A 27 3.21 -0.01 -18.28
CA SER A 27 1.95 0.30 -18.99
C SER A 27 1.23 -0.92 -19.62
N ASP A 28 1.70 -2.12 -19.30
CA ASP A 28 1.11 -3.39 -19.69
C ASP A 28 -0.24 -3.56 -18.98
N ARG A 29 -1.32 -3.60 -19.77
CA ARG A 29 -2.72 -3.39 -19.34
C ARG A 29 -3.29 -4.48 -18.43
N ASN A 30 -2.46 -5.43 -18.00
CA ASN A 30 -2.85 -6.62 -17.25
C ASN A 30 -2.45 -6.57 -15.77
N CYS A 31 -1.95 -5.44 -15.27
CA CYS A 31 -1.64 -5.26 -13.85
C CYS A 31 -2.72 -4.42 -13.14
N MET A 32 -3.18 -4.90 -11.99
CA MET A 32 -4.02 -4.17 -11.04
C MET A 32 -3.26 -3.99 -9.74
N VAL A 33 -3.55 -2.91 -9.03
CA VAL A 33 -2.96 -2.62 -7.73
C VAL A 33 -4.05 -2.40 -6.71
N HIS A 34 -4.03 -3.21 -5.66
CA HIS A 34 -4.91 -3.08 -4.52
C HIS A 34 -4.12 -2.71 -3.28
N MET A 35 -4.71 -1.84 -2.46
CA MET A 35 -4.23 -1.53 -1.12
C MET A 35 -5.27 -1.98 -0.11
N GLU A 36 -4.86 -2.71 0.91
CA GLU A 36 -5.78 -3.11 1.97
C GLU A 36 -6.14 -1.92 2.88
N GLN A 37 -7.39 -1.86 3.32
CA GLN A 37 -7.90 -0.77 4.15
C GLN A 37 -7.07 -0.50 5.42
N PRO A 38 -6.54 -1.51 6.15
CA PRO A 38 -5.65 -1.26 7.29
C PRO A 38 -4.39 -0.48 6.89
N LEU A 39 -3.76 -0.83 5.77
CA LEU A 39 -2.58 -0.10 5.28
C LEU A 39 -2.93 1.34 4.90
N LEU A 40 -4.05 1.53 4.21
CA LEU A 40 -4.55 2.86 3.90
C LEU A 40 -4.80 3.69 5.17
N ASN A 41 -5.39 3.08 6.20
CA ASN A 41 -5.63 3.75 7.47
C ASN A 41 -4.32 4.20 8.12
N GLU A 42 -3.26 3.37 8.10
CA GLU A 42 -1.94 3.77 8.61
C GLU A 42 -1.36 4.95 7.81
N VAL A 43 -1.37 4.86 6.47
CA VAL A 43 -0.90 5.96 5.61
C VAL A 43 -1.67 7.26 5.88
N VAL A 44 -2.98 7.18 6.07
CA VAL A 44 -3.81 8.35 6.41
C VAL A 44 -3.55 8.82 7.84
N MET A 45 -3.36 7.93 8.81
CA MET A 45 -3.03 8.32 10.20
C MET A 45 -1.70 9.05 10.30
N LEU A 46 -0.74 8.78 9.41
CA LEU A 46 0.48 9.59 9.32
C LEU A 46 0.17 11.07 9.09
N SER A 47 -0.90 11.42 8.34
CA SER A 47 -1.35 12.81 8.24
C SER A 47 -1.83 13.39 9.57
N ALA A 48 -2.59 12.61 10.34
CA ALA A 48 -3.17 13.04 11.62
C ALA A 48 -2.12 13.16 12.73
N ALA A 49 -1.10 12.30 12.73
CA ALA A 49 0.03 12.40 13.66
C ALA A 49 0.83 13.68 13.48
N THR A 50 0.89 14.21 12.25
CA THR A 50 1.56 15.48 11.95
C THR A 50 0.70 16.72 12.15
N SER A 51 -0.58 16.54 12.51
CA SER A 51 -1.56 17.61 12.57
C SER A 51 -2.00 18.02 13.97
N ALA A 52 -1.15 17.84 14.97
CA ALA A 52 -1.45 18.27 16.34
C ALA A 52 -1.84 19.77 16.45
N HIS A 53 -1.68 20.57 15.38
CA HIS A 53 -1.98 22.00 15.41
C HIS A 53 -2.95 22.58 14.37
N GLU A 54 -3.47 21.87 13.37
CA GLU A 54 -4.46 22.50 12.47
C GLU A 54 -5.23 21.47 11.63
N ARG A 55 -6.48 21.82 11.25
CA ARG A 55 -7.36 20.99 10.41
C ARG A 55 -6.63 20.62 9.11
N VAL A 56 -6.19 19.36 8.99
CA VAL A 56 -5.52 18.85 7.79
C VAL A 56 -6.46 18.99 6.59
N PRO A 57 -6.06 19.70 5.53
CA PRO A 57 -6.82 19.72 4.29
C PRO A 57 -6.91 18.30 3.71
N ALA A 58 -8.08 17.91 3.20
CA ALA A 58 -8.29 16.62 2.53
C ALA A 58 -7.37 16.39 1.31
N VAL A 59 -6.53 17.34 0.92
CA VAL A 59 -5.53 17.20 -0.14
C VAL A 59 -4.28 16.46 0.35
N PHE A 60 -3.99 16.55 1.65
CA PHE A 60 -2.72 16.11 2.22
C PHE A 60 -2.50 14.59 2.20
N TRP A 61 -3.56 13.82 2.43
CA TRP A 61 -3.45 12.35 2.43
C TRP A 61 -3.26 11.79 1.02
N LEU A 62 -3.68 12.52 -0.03
CA LEU A 62 -3.42 12.11 -1.41
C LEU A 62 -1.93 12.20 -1.72
N ASP A 63 -1.24 13.24 -1.25
CA ASP A 63 0.21 13.40 -1.39
C ASP A 63 0.96 12.28 -0.67
N LEU A 64 0.50 11.87 0.51
CA LEU A 64 1.07 10.72 1.23
C LEU A 64 0.93 9.41 0.45
N ILE A 65 -0.22 9.20 -0.22
CA ILE A 65 -0.38 8.03 -1.09
C ILE A 65 0.55 8.13 -2.31
N ASP A 66 0.78 9.31 -2.88
CA ASP A 66 1.77 9.46 -3.97
C ASP A 66 3.18 9.13 -3.50
N GLY A 67 3.59 9.66 -2.34
CA GLY A 67 4.89 9.35 -1.73
C GLY A 67 5.04 7.86 -1.43
N PHE A 68 3.99 7.21 -0.91
CA PHE A 68 3.95 5.76 -0.73
C PHE A 68 4.18 5.02 -2.07
N MET A 69 3.50 5.42 -3.14
CA MET A 69 3.61 4.75 -4.44
C MET A 69 5.00 4.91 -5.06
N ASP A 70 5.63 6.07 -4.89
CA ASP A 70 7.00 6.29 -5.36
C ASP A 70 7.98 5.38 -4.63
N SER A 71 7.93 5.37 -3.30
CA SER A 71 8.83 4.53 -2.49
C SER A 71 8.58 3.04 -2.76
N ALA A 72 7.31 2.63 -2.87
CA ALA A 72 6.95 1.25 -3.22
C ALA A 72 7.48 0.83 -4.60
N ARG A 73 7.44 1.72 -5.60
CA ARG A 73 8.02 1.48 -6.93
C ARG A 73 9.53 1.27 -6.83
N ASP A 74 10.22 2.12 -6.09
CA ASP A 74 11.67 2.04 -5.94
C ASP A 74 12.06 0.74 -5.23
N LYS A 75 11.32 0.32 -4.19
CA LYS A 75 11.53 -0.99 -3.53
C LYS A 75 11.22 -2.18 -4.44
N LEU A 76 10.18 -2.08 -5.27
CA LEU A 76 9.81 -3.14 -6.23
C LEU A 76 10.87 -3.35 -7.32
N ALA A 77 11.63 -2.32 -7.69
CA ALA A 77 12.69 -2.42 -8.68
C ALA A 77 13.84 -3.35 -8.23
N ASP A 78 14.06 -3.46 -6.92
CA ASP A 78 15.10 -4.31 -6.33
C ASP A 78 14.63 -5.76 -6.09
N VAL A 79 13.35 -6.07 -6.32
CA VAL A 79 12.78 -7.39 -6.04
C VAL A 79 13.20 -8.40 -7.12
N PRO A 80 13.74 -9.57 -6.73
CA PRO A 80 14.09 -10.61 -7.69
C PRO A 80 12.89 -11.06 -8.53
N SER A 81 13.14 -11.25 -9.83
CA SER A 81 12.12 -11.73 -10.77
C SER A 81 11.52 -13.07 -10.30
N GLY A 82 10.18 -13.16 -10.32
CA GLY A 82 9.45 -14.38 -9.95
C GLY A 82 9.04 -14.47 -8.47
N CYS A 83 9.40 -13.48 -7.65
CA CYS A 83 8.93 -13.41 -6.27
C CYS A 83 7.40 -13.20 -6.24
N ARG A 84 6.70 -14.01 -5.45
CA ARG A 84 5.23 -13.94 -5.31
C ARG A 84 4.79 -13.11 -4.12
N ALA A 85 5.61 -12.99 -3.10
CA ALA A 85 5.31 -12.20 -1.93
C ALA A 85 6.61 -11.78 -1.25
N PHE A 86 6.67 -10.55 -0.73
CA PHE A 86 7.82 -10.06 0.02
C PHE A 86 7.41 -8.93 0.95
N ASP A 87 8.19 -8.75 2.01
CA ASP A 87 8.06 -7.60 2.91
C ASP A 87 9.09 -6.55 2.52
N CYS A 88 8.71 -5.28 2.54
CA CYS A 88 9.63 -4.16 2.41
C CYS A 88 9.24 -3.00 3.34
N ASP A 89 10.22 -2.18 3.70
CA ASP A 89 9.95 -0.91 4.36
C ASP A 89 9.70 0.15 3.30
N VAL A 90 8.49 0.71 3.28
CA VAL A 90 8.08 1.78 2.38
C VAL A 90 8.12 3.09 3.15
N GLU A 91 8.86 4.05 2.62
CA GLU A 91 8.94 5.39 3.19
C GLU A 91 7.79 6.23 2.64
N VAL A 92 7.02 6.83 3.55
CA VAL A 92 5.94 7.74 3.18
C VAL A 92 6.46 9.17 3.32
N HIS A 93 6.77 9.79 2.19
CA HIS A 93 7.17 11.19 2.13
C HIS A 93 5.92 12.06 1.90
N GLY A 94 5.65 12.97 2.82
CA GLY A 94 4.65 14.02 2.65
C GLY A 94 5.22 15.37 3.06
N ASN A 95 4.51 16.46 2.76
CA ASN A 95 4.86 17.80 3.25
C ASN A 95 4.52 17.92 4.75
N LEU A 96 5.11 17.08 5.58
CA LEU A 96 4.87 16.97 7.01
C LEU A 96 5.53 18.17 7.70
N SER A 97 4.80 19.29 7.78
CA SER A 97 5.26 20.62 8.24
C SER A 97 6.00 20.64 9.59
N VAL A 98 5.95 19.56 10.38
CA VAL A 98 6.41 19.53 11.78
C VAL A 98 7.49 18.47 12.02
N SER A 99 7.78 17.58 11.07
CA SER A 99 8.90 16.63 11.18
C SER A 99 9.25 16.06 9.82
N ASN A 100 10.42 16.44 9.29
CA ASN A 100 11.02 15.83 8.09
C ASN A 100 11.51 14.39 8.35
N LEU A 101 11.08 13.74 9.43
CA LEU A 101 11.43 12.34 9.67
C LEU A 101 10.63 11.47 8.70
N PRO A 102 11.29 10.70 7.82
CA PRO A 102 10.59 9.74 6.97
C PRO A 102 9.87 8.74 7.87
N CYS A 103 8.56 8.62 7.70
CA CYS A 103 7.78 7.58 8.35
C CYS A 103 7.87 6.33 7.49
N SER A 104 8.57 5.31 7.98
CA SER A 104 8.65 3.99 7.33
C SER A 104 7.50 3.10 7.80
N LEU A 105 6.72 2.57 6.85
CA LEU A 105 5.75 1.52 7.09
C LEU A 105 6.31 0.20 6.57
N ARG A 106 6.25 -0.86 7.38
CA ARG A 106 6.59 -2.19 6.90
C ARG A 106 5.39 -2.78 6.17
N VAL A 107 5.56 -3.03 4.89
CA VAL A 107 4.50 -3.40 3.95
C VAL A 107 4.77 -4.79 3.41
N HIS A 108 3.73 -5.61 3.38
CA HIS A 108 3.72 -6.87 2.67
C HIS A 108 3.14 -6.65 1.27
N VAL A 109 3.85 -7.13 0.26
CA VAL A 109 3.40 -7.07 -1.14
C VAL A 109 3.19 -8.49 -1.63
N GLU A 110 1.98 -8.80 -2.08
CA GLU A 110 1.63 -10.09 -2.65
C GLU A 110 1.21 -9.94 -4.12
N VAL A 111 1.74 -10.82 -4.97
CA VAL A 111 1.39 -10.94 -6.38
C VAL A 111 0.35 -12.05 -6.56
N GLN A 112 -0.92 -11.65 -6.66
CA GLN A 112 -2.03 -12.56 -6.95
C GLN A 112 -2.29 -12.65 -8.46
N ARG A 113 -2.91 -13.76 -8.90
CA ARG A 113 -3.36 -13.95 -10.29
C ARG A 113 -4.87 -14.12 -10.32
N LEU A 114 -5.56 -13.27 -11.07
CA LEU A 114 -7.02 -13.26 -11.15
C LEU A 114 -7.46 -13.22 -12.61
N TRP A 115 -7.97 -14.34 -13.13
CA TRP A 115 -8.47 -14.50 -14.52
C TRP A 115 -7.61 -13.77 -15.57
N HIS A 116 -6.30 -14.07 -15.58
CA HIS A 116 -5.26 -13.51 -16.48
C HIS A 116 -4.71 -12.12 -16.14
N LYS A 117 -5.15 -11.49 -15.05
CA LYS A 117 -4.55 -10.26 -14.52
C LYS A 117 -3.62 -10.56 -13.36
N GLN A 118 -2.51 -9.83 -13.30
CA GLN A 118 -1.63 -9.78 -12.15
C GLN A 118 -2.14 -8.70 -11.20
N VAL A 119 -2.39 -9.05 -9.94
CA VAL A 119 -2.83 -8.11 -8.92
C VAL A 119 -1.72 -7.97 -7.89
N LEU A 120 -1.17 -6.77 -7.76
CA LEU A 120 -0.28 -6.40 -6.67
C LEU A 120 -1.14 -5.99 -5.49
N VAL A 121 -1.06 -6.71 -4.39
CA VAL A 121 -1.79 -6.42 -3.16
C VAL A 121 -0.81 -5.92 -2.12
N PHE A 122 -1.01 -4.69 -1.68
CA PHE A 122 -0.24 -4.06 -0.60
C PHE A 122 -1.02 -4.15 0.71
N SER A 123 -0.39 -4.70 1.75
CA SER A 123 -0.94 -4.82 3.10
C SER A 123 0.11 -4.48 4.16
N LEU A 124 -0.29 -4.32 5.41
CA LEU A 124 0.66 -4.11 6.50
C LEU A 124 1.39 -5.43 6.82
N ALA A 125 2.71 -5.38 6.90
CA ALA A 125 3.49 -6.55 7.29
C ALA A 125 3.14 -6.97 8.73
N GLY A 126 2.98 -8.27 8.96
CA GLY A 126 2.54 -8.81 10.24
C GLY A 126 1.03 -8.72 10.49
N HIS A 127 0.27 -7.96 9.69
CA HIS A 127 -1.20 -8.04 9.60
C HIS A 127 -1.60 -9.10 8.57
N SER A 128 -0.89 -10.22 8.58
CA SER A 128 -1.17 -11.32 7.68
C SER A 128 -2.42 -12.05 8.17
N ALA A 129 -3.56 -11.70 7.59
CA ALA A 129 -4.71 -12.59 7.53
C ALA A 129 -4.49 -13.75 6.53
N MET A 130 -3.23 -14.10 6.20
CA MET A 130 -2.91 -15.46 5.79
C MET A 130 -2.71 -16.33 7.03
N ALA A 131 -3.81 -16.77 7.62
CA ALA A 131 -3.83 -18.06 8.27
C ALA A 131 -4.43 -19.07 7.27
N ALA A 132 -3.51 -19.85 6.65
CA ALA A 132 -3.66 -21.18 6.06
C ALA A 132 -4.90 -21.50 5.19
#